data_AF-A0A927TPP1-F1
#
_entry.id   AF-A0A927TPP1-F1
#
_cell.length_a   1.000
_cell.length_b   1.000
_cell.length_c   1.000
_cell.angle_alpha   90.00
_cell.angle_beta   90.00
_cell.angle_gamma   90.00
#
_symmetry.space_group_name_H-M   'P 1'
#
loop_
_entity.id
_entity.type
_entity.pdbx_description
1 polymer ?
#
loop_
_entity_poly.entity_id
_entity_poly.type
_entity_poly.pdbx_seq_one_letter_code
_entity_poly.pdbx_strand_id
1 'polypeptide(L)'
;MIEQIQYFLEDILYTKLDTGQEHYRIFFRLENNFVNAIHVIDCDRIEDLTQERLEKMMKPIQWKASSGASVEVHMLSLLLTAHVEEFEKRLGDNMFVWILDTSNRELVVPEGKAQEFYGLRRQLSAFLAEPFEEEAYIRRREERKLPQQVEDVPKISPVQWFFRGSVVNHMIVVVNILVFFACILTGEFLYDQGARVYEQIVQNGQWYRIITSMFLHADSSHLFSNMLWLVILGDIVERMSGRWKYLILYLGAGICGDLLSMYLEYSHHSFASSVGASGAVFGIEGALLWILIRNHGRVQSITVPKILFSVALSLYYGYAGTNIDNAAHLGGFIGGFLLAILLYRRKKDEEGIVHEN
;
A
#
# COMPACT_ATOMS: atom_id res chain seq x y z
N MET A 1 29.63 11.91 -18.14
CA MET A 1 28.36 12.32 -17.50
C MET A 1 27.56 11.12 -16.97
N ILE A 2 27.32 10.06 -17.74
CA ILE A 2 26.50 8.91 -17.29
C ILE A 2 26.96 8.26 -15.99
N GLU A 3 28.27 8.19 -15.74
CA GLU A 3 28.84 7.68 -14.48
C GLU A 3 28.55 8.62 -13.30
N GLN A 4 28.65 9.93 -13.51
CA GLN A 4 28.31 10.94 -12.48
C GLN A 4 26.84 10.84 -12.07
N ILE A 5 25.94 10.67 -13.05
CA ILE A 5 24.51 10.45 -12.80
C ILE A 5 24.27 9.12 -12.10
N GLN A 6 24.98 8.05 -12.47
CA GLN A 6 24.92 6.79 -11.72
C GLN A 6 25.30 7.00 -10.24
N TYR A 7 26.40 7.69 -9.98
CA TYR A 7 26.86 7.98 -8.62
C TYR A 7 25.85 8.81 -7.82
N PHE A 8 25.26 9.82 -8.44
CA PHE A 8 24.18 10.61 -7.85
C PHE A 8 22.96 9.75 -7.49
N LEU A 9 22.46 8.94 -8.44
CA LEU A 9 21.29 8.09 -8.23
C LEU A 9 21.52 7.04 -7.14
N GLU A 10 22.71 6.44 -7.09
CA GLU A 10 23.10 5.53 -6.00
C GLU A 10 23.12 6.25 -4.64
N ASP A 11 23.53 7.53 -4.58
CA ASP A 11 23.57 8.32 -3.32
C ASP A 11 22.16 8.60 -2.77
N ILE A 12 21.18 8.80 -3.64
CA ILE A 12 19.76 9.00 -3.29
C ILE A 12 18.95 7.68 -3.26
N LEU A 13 19.65 6.56 -3.04
CA LEU A 13 19.11 5.22 -2.78
C LEU A 13 18.39 4.56 -3.97
N TYR A 14 18.74 4.91 -5.20
CA TYR A 14 18.32 4.11 -6.35
C TYR A 14 19.26 2.92 -6.57
N THR A 15 18.68 1.77 -6.89
CA THR A 15 19.40 0.54 -7.22
C THR A 15 19.54 0.43 -8.73
N LYS A 16 20.76 0.19 -9.22
CA LYS A 16 21.01 -0.11 -10.63
C LYS A 16 20.48 -1.50 -10.98
N LEU A 17 19.69 -1.60 -12.05
CA LEU A 17 19.30 -2.87 -12.65
C LEU A 17 20.38 -3.29 -13.65
N ASP A 18 20.89 -4.51 -13.53
CA ASP A 18 21.80 -5.07 -14.53
C ASP A 18 21.02 -5.45 -15.79
N THR A 19 21.21 -4.67 -16.86
CA THR A 19 20.55 -4.86 -18.16
C THR A 19 21.48 -5.53 -19.18
N GLY A 20 22.77 -5.65 -18.89
CA GLY A 20 23.78 -6.08 -19.87
C GLY A 20 23.94 -5.16 -21.08
N GLN A 21 23.46 -3.91 -21.00
CA GLN A 21 23.50 -2.94 -22.11
C GLN A 21 24.40 -1.75 -21.72
N GLU A 22 25.30 -1.34 -22.62
CA GLU A 22 26.26 -0.27 -22.33
C GLU A 22 25.69 1.14 -22.50
N HIS A 23 24.73 1.32 -23.41
CA HIS A 23 24.26 2.64 -23.85
C HIS A 23 23.12 3.23 -23.01
N TYR A 24 22.51 2.43 -22.14
CA TYR A 24 21.49 2.90 -21.20
C TYR A 24 21.56 2.14 -19.89
N ARG A 25 21.21 2.84 -18.80
CA ARG A 25 21.20 2.30 -17.43
C ARG A 25 19.82 2.52 -16.84
N ILE A 26 19.31 1.50 -16.15
CA ILE A 26 18.05 1.58 -15.44
C ILE A 26 18.34 1.61 -13.96
N PHE A 27 17.72 2.55 -13.28
CA PHE A 27 17.77 2.70 -11.84
C PHE A 27 16.36 2.60 -11.30
N PHE A 28 16.18 1.95 -10.16
CA PHE A 28 14.87 1.88 -9.52
C PHE A 28 14.96 2.10 -8.02
N ARG A 29 13.91 2.68 -7.46
CA ARG A 29 13.70 2.82 -6.03
C ARG A 29 12.31 2.31 -5.69
N LEU A 30 12.26 1.38 -4.73
CA LEU A 30 11.00 0.86 -4.22
C LEU A 30 10.40 1.89 -3.26
N GLU A 31 9.25 2.44 -3.62
CA GLU A 31 8.42 3.21 -2.71
C GLU A 31 7.36 2.29 -2.09
N ASN A 32 6.71 2.74 -1.02
CA ASN A 32 5.73 1.92 -0.30
C ASN A 32 4.65 1.28 -1.18
N ASN A 33 4.29 1.92 -2.31
CA ASN A 33 3.14 1.53 -3.13
C ASN A 33 3.42 1.51 -4.65
N PHE A 34 4.59 1.95 -5.10
CA PHE A 34 4.96 2.04 -6.52
C PHE A 34 6.47 1.94 -6.66
N VAL A 35 6.96 1.72 -7.89
CA VAL A 35 8.39 1.75 -8.21
C VAL A 35 8.69 3.02 -8.98
N ASN A 36 9.63 3.80 -8.46
CA ASN A 36 10.24 4.88 -9.23
C ASN A 36 11.36 4.29 -10.08
N ALA A 37 11.24 4.40 -11.40
CA ALA A 37 12.26 3.97 -12.34
C ALA A 37 12.83 5.19 -13.07
N ILE A 38 14.16 5.27 -13.14
CA ILE A 38 14.87 6.28 -13.92
C ILE A 38 15.66 5.55 -14.99
N HIS A 39 15.34 5.87 -16.24
CA HIS A 39 16.00 5.33 -17.41
C HIS A 39 17.00 6.38 -17.91
N VAL A 40 18.29 6.17 -17.65
CA VAL A 40 19.37 7.08 -18.03
C VAL A 40 19.95 6.61 -19.36
N ILE A 41 19.92 7.46 -20.38
CA ILE A 41 20.28 7.10 -21.75
C ILE A 41 21.37 8.04 -22.23
N ASP A 42 22.49 7.49 -22.68
CA ASP A 42 23.54 8.27 -23.35
C ASP A 42 23.19 8.38 -24.84
N CYS A 43 22.55 9.48 -25.21
CA CYS A 43 22.01 9.68 -26.54
C CYS A 43 23.09 9.80 -27.61
N ASP A 44 24.24 10.39 -27.25
CA ASP A 44 25.34 10.60 -28.18
C ASP A 44 26.04 9.28 -28.56
N ARG A 45 25.76 8.19 -27.82
CA ARG A 45 26.24 6.83 -28.11
C ARG A 45 25.22 5.95 -28.84
N ILE A 46 24.02 6.45 -29.13
CA ILE A 46 22.97 5.69 -29.82
C ILE A 46 22.66 6.35 -31.14
N GLU A 47 23.17 5.78 -32.24
CA GLU A 47 22.76 6.19 -33.59
C GLU A 47 21.24 6.00 -33.76
N ASP A 48 20.55 7.02 -34.28
CA ASP A 48 19.11 7.02 -34.56
C ASP A 48 18.21 6.66 -33.37
N LEU A 49 18.40 7.36 -32.24
CA LEU A 49 17.45 7.32 -31.14
C LEU A 49 16.15 8.07 -31.52
N THR A 50 15.10 7.30 -31.81
CA THR A 50 13.74 7.80 -32.07
C THR A 50 12.81 7.55 -30.88
N GLN A 51 11.66 8.24 -30.84
CA GLN A 51 10.63 8.00 -29.82
C GLN A 51 10.18 6.52 -29.77
N GLU A 52 9.98 5.89 -30.93
CA GLU A 52 9.56 4.49 -31.00
C GLU A 52 10.62 3.56 -30.39
N ARG A 53 11.91 3.88 -30.57
CA ARG A 53 13.01 3.11 -29.99
C ARG A 53 13.10 3.30 -28.49
N LEU A 54 12.90 4.53 -28.00
CA LEU A 54 12.77 4.84 -26.56
C LEU A 54 11.64 4.02 -25.92
N GLU A 55 10.45 4.03 -26.53
CA GLU A 55 9.30 3.26 -26.05
C GLU A 55 9.57 1.75 -26.05
N LYS A 56 10.21 1.21 -27.10
CA LYS A 56 10.63 -0.21 -27.15
C LYS A 56 11.61 -0.56 -26.05
N MET A 57 12.54 0.33 -25.68
CA MET A 57 13.48 0.11 -24.58
C MET A 57 12.76 0.08 -23.22
N MET A 58 11.62 0.75 -23.08
CA MET A 58 10.84 0.78 -21.83
C MET A 58 9.91 -0.43 -21.66
N LYS A 59 9.49 -1.10 -22.74
CA LYS A 59 8.52 -2.22 -22.71
C LYS A 59 8.91 -3.39 -21.80
N PRO A 60 10.17 -3.90 -21.79
CA PRO A 60 10.54 -5.02 -20.93
C PRO A 60 10.40 -4.71 -19.43
N ILE A 61 10.61 -3.45 -19.04
CA ILE A 61 10.53 -2.98 -17.66
C ILE A 61 9.07 -2.93 -17.21
N GLN A 62 8.20 -2.37 -18.06
CA GLN A 62 6.75 -2.33 -17.83
C GLN A 62 6.18 -3.75 -17.70
N TRP A 63 6.60 -4.68 -18.57
CA TRP A 63 6.18 -6.08 -18.51
C TRP A 63 6.65 -6.80 -17.24
N LYS A 64 7.93 -6.65 -16.86
CA LYS A 64 8.50 -7.33 -15.69
C LYS A 64 7.89 -6.83 -14.37
N ALA A 65 7.51 -5.56 -14.32
CA ALA A 65 6.80 -5.01 -13.17
C ALA A 65 5.33 -5.44 -13.10
N SER A 66 4.64 -5.54 -14.24
CA SER A 66 3.24 -5.97 -14.29
C SER A 66 3.04 -7.49 -14.13
N SER A 67 4.09 -8.29 -14.23
CA SER A 67 4.03 -9.77 -14.13
C SER A 67 4.38 -10.35 -12.75
N GLY A 68 4.93 -9.56 -11.81
CA GLY A 68 5.43 -10.08 -10.53
C GLY A 68 4.59 -9.73 -9.30
N ALA A 69 4.00 -8.54 -9.27
CA ALA A 69 3.09 -8.03 -8.25
C ALA A 69 2.52 -6.74 -8.82
N SER A 70 1.23 -6.47 -8.68
CA SER A 70 0.53 -5.30 -9.27
C SER A 70 1.00 -3.95 -8.69
N VAL A 71 2.30 -3.63 -8.82
CA VAL A 71 2.97 -2.43 -8.33
C VAL A 71 3.03 -1.45 -9.48
N GLU A 72 2.45 -0.27 -9.28
CA GLU A 72 2.48 0.82 -10.25
C GLU A 72 3.95 1.23 -10.51
N VAL A 73 4.34 1.43 -11.77
CA VAL A 73 5.71 1.87 -12.10
C VAL A 73 5.64 3.23 -12.74
N HIS A 74 6.32 4.20 -12.12
CA HIS A 74 6.46 5.53 -12.65
C HIS A 74 7.87 5.66 -13.21
N MET A 75 7.96 6.04 -14.48
CA MET A 75 9.23 6.04 -15.20
C MET A 75 9.56 7.43 -15.73
N LEU A 76 10.77 7.88 -15.45
CA LEU A 76 11.37 9.07 -16.04
C LEU A 76 12.50 8.64 -16.97
N SER A 77 12.50 9.15 -18.21
CA SER A 77 13.66 9.03 -19.10
C SER A 77 14.55 10.26 -18.96
N LEU A 78 15.80 10.06 -18.56
CA LEU A 78 16.82 11.10 -18.47
C LEU A 78 17.81 10.93 -19.61
N LEU A 79 17.72 11.82 -20.58
CA LEU A 79 18.48 11.78 -21.83
C LEU A 79 19.75 12.63 -21.70
N LEU A 80 20.92 12.03 -21.85
CA LEU A 80 22.20 12.73 -21.78
C LEU A 80 22.66 13.05 -23.19
N THR A 81 22.83 14.32 -23.53
CA THR A 81 23.32 14.73 -24.86
C THR A 81 24.05 16.07 -24.81
N ALA A 82 24.97 16.30 -25.75
CA ALA A 82 25.50 17.63 -26.06
C ALA A 82 24.59 18.43 -27.03
N HIS A 83 23.61 17.78 -27.66
CA HIS A 83 22.79 18.33 -28.74
C HIS A 83 21.31 18.48 -28.34
N VAL A 84 21.03 19.31 -27.33
CA VAL A 84 19.70 19.45 -26.71
C VAL A 84 18.59 19.77 -27.73
N GLU A 85 18.79 20.78 -28.58
CA GLU A 85 17.77 21.22 -29.55
C GLU A 85 17.40 20.14 -30.58
N GLU A 86 18.36 19.29 -30.95
CA GLU A 86 18.14 18.21 -31.91
C GLU A 86 17.25 17.13 -31.30
N PHE A 87 17.51 16.77 -30.05
CA PHE A 87 16.72 15.78 -29.33
C PHE A 87 15.35 16.31 -28.94
N GLU A 88 15.23 17.57 -28.52
CA GLU A 88 13.95 18.18 -28.19
C GLU A 88 12.95 18.12 -29.36
N LYS A 89 13.41 18.38 -30.60
CA LYS A 89 12.59 18.26 -31.81
C LYS A 89 12.18 16.83 -32.17
N ARG A 90 12.96 15.83 -31.75
CA ARG A 90 12.74 14.40 -32.03
C ARG A 90 11.84 13.71 -31.01
N LEU A 91 11.63 14.32 -29.85
CA LEU A 91 10.83 13.78 -28.75
C LEU A 91 9.38 14.25 -28.90
N GLY A 92 8.47 13.33 -29.23
CA GLY A 92 7.03 13.62 -29.24
C GLY A 92 6.43 13.76 -27.84
N ASP A 93 5.11 13.58 -27.71
CA ASP A 93 4.31 13.95 -26.52
C ASP A 93 4.57 13.19 -25.21
N ASN A 94 5.62 12.37 -25.11
CA ASN A 94 5.90 11.61 -23.88
C ASN A 94 6.14 12.56 -22.68
N MET A 95 5.27 12.52 -21.67
CA MET A 95 5.24 13.52 -20.57
C MET A 95 6.43 13.41 -19.60
N PHE A 96 7.11 12.26 -19.51
CA PHE A 96 8.15 12.00 -18.50
C PHE A 96 9.54 11.85 -19.12
N VAL A 97 9.99 12.88 -19.82
CA VAL A 97 11.31 12.94 -20.44
C VAL A 97 12.01 14.22 -20.03
N TRP A 98 13.22 14.08 -19.47
CA TRP A 98 14.14 15.19 -19.17
C TRP A 98 15.40 15.06 -20.00
N ILE A 99 16.00 16.19 -20.36
CA ILE A 99 17.27 16.25 -21.08
C ILE A 99 18.32 16.84 -20.14
N LEU A 100 19.46 16.18 -20.05
CA LEU A 100 20.64 16.70 -19.38
C LEU A 100 21.62 17.16 -20.45
N ASP A 101 21.85 18.47 -20.50
CA ASP A 101 22.89 19.07 -21.32
C ASP A 101 24.26 18.69 -20.74
N THR A 102 24.97 17.83 -21.45
CA THR A 102 26.29 17.36 -21.01
C THR A 102 27.38 18.41 -21.19
N SER A 103 27.17 19.41 -22.05
CA SER A 103 28.11 20.51 -22.30
C SER A 103 28.05 21.53 -21.17
N ASN A 104 26.83 21.92 -20.77
CA ASN A 104 26.61 22.96 -19.76
C ASN A 104 26.34 22.41 -18.35
N ARG A 105 26.24 21.08 -18.19
CA ARG A 105 25.82 20.42 -16.95
C ARG A 105 24.47 20.96 -16.45
N GLU A 106 23.52 21.18 -17.34
CA GLU A 106 22.22 21.75 -16.98
C GLU A 106 21.09 20.76 -17.24
N LEU A 107 20.09 20.77 -16.37
CA LEU A 107 18.87 20.00 -16.57
C LEU A 107 17.86 20.84 -17.35
N VAL A 108 17.58 20.41 -18.58
CA VAL A 108 16.59 21.01 -19.47
C VAL A 108 15.31 20.16 -19.43
N VAL A 109 14.21 20.77 -19.02
CA VAL A 109 12.88 20.14 -19.02
C VAL A 109 12.04 20.82 -20.10
N PRO A 110 11.80 20.16 -21.25
CA PRO A 110 11.04 20.76 -22.35
C PRO A 110 9.64 21.21 -21.94
N GLU A 111 9.10 22.20 -22.66
CA GLU A 111 7.76 22.73 -22.38
C GLU A 111 6.69 21.64 -22.60
N GLY A 112 5.69 21.59 -21.72
CA GLY A 112 4.67 20.52 -21.73
C GLY A 112 5.12 19.18 -21.12
N LYS A 113 6.37 19.05 -20.66
CA LYS A 113 6.84 17.88 -19.90
C LYS A 113 6.66 18.04 -18.39
N ALA A 114 6.63 16.90 -17.68
CA ALA A 114 6.52 16.86 -16.23
C ALA A 114 7.68 17.63 -15.59
N GLN A 115 7.35 18.75 -14.95
CA GLN A 115 8.33 19.66 -14.36
C GLN A 115 8.94 19.15 -13.05
N GLU A 116 8.41 18.06 -12.48
CA GLU A 116 8.93 17.44 -11.26
C GLU A 116 8.72 15.93 -11.33
N PHE A 117 9.61 15.18 -10.68
CA PHE A 117 9.56 13.74 -10.57
C PHE A 117 10.00 13.32 -9.15
N TYR A 118 9.07 13.27 -8.21
CA TYR A 118 9.31 12.82 -6.82
C TYR A 118 10.46 13.54 -6.10
N GLY A 119 10.63 14.84 -6.35
CA GLY A 119 11.69 15.68 -5.75
C GLY A 119 13.05 15.54 -6.42
N LEU A 120 13.16 14.71 -7.47
CA LEU A 120 14.40 14.47 -8.19
C LEU A 120 14.93 15.74 -8.87
N ARG A 121 14.05 16.64 -9.34
CA ARG A 121 14.51 17.85 -10.07
C ARG A 121 15.44 18.67 -9.19
N ARG A 122 14.99 19.01 -7.98
CA ARG A 122 15.77 19.82 -7.04
C ARG A 122 17.10 19.15 -6.68
N GLN A 123 17.08 17.85 -6.42
CA GLN A 123 18.28 17.10 -6.05
C GLN A 123 19.28 17.03 -7.21
N LEU A 124 18.79 16.76 -8.42
CA LEU A 124 19.62 16.66 -9.61
C LEU A 124 20.18 18.03 -10.00
N SER A 125 19.38 19.09 -9.99
CA SER A 125 19.86 20.46 -10.25
C SER A 125 20.92 20.89 -9.23
N ALA A 126 20.75 20.58 -7.94
CA ALA A 126 21.76 20.87 -6.93
C ALA A 126 23.07 20.10 -7.16
N PHE A 127 22.97 18.81 -7.52
CA PHE A 127 24.14 17.98 -7.86
C PHE A 127 24.92 18.53 -9.07
N LEU A 128 24.20 19.04 -10.07
CA LEU A 128 24.79 19.56 -11.30
C LEU A 128 25.50 20.90 -11.10
N ALA A 129 24.98 21.74 -10.20
CA ALA A 129 25.53 23.05 -9.87
C ALA A 129 26.92 22.98 -9.22
N GLU A 130 27.23 21.87 -8.54
CA GLU A 130 28.54 21.63 -7.95
C GLU A 130 29.47 20.91 -8.95
N PRO A 131 30.77 21.27 -9.00
CA PRO A 131 31.77 20.50 -9.72
C PRO A 131 31.83 19.06 -9.19
N PHE A 132 31.79 18.07 -10.09
CA PHE A 132 31.89 16.68 -9.69
C PHE A 132 33.34 16.31 -9.40
N GLU A 133 33.68 16.13 -8.12
CA GLU A 133 34.97 15.59 -7.68
C GLU A 133 34.83 14.09 -7.36
N GLU A 134 35.35 13.26 -8.26
CA GLU A 134 35.24 11.80 -8.16
C GLU A 134 35.90 11.25 -6.89
N GLU A 135 37.10 11.74 -6.55
CA GLU A 135 37.83 11.30 -5.35
C GLU A 135 37.07 11.66 -4.05
N ALA A 136 36.49 12.86 -3.98
CA ALA A 136 35.69 13.29 -2.83
C ALA A 136 34.39 12.49 -2.73
N TYR A 137 33.79 12.10 -3.86
CA TYR A 137 32.64 11.20 -3.88
C TYR A 137 33.01 9.79 -3.40
N ILE A 138 34.07 9.19 -3.96
CA ILE A 138 34.55 7.85 -3.56
C ILE A 138 34.88 7.85 -2.07
N ARG A 139 35.60 8.86 -1.58
CA ARG A 139 35.90 9.01 -0.15
C ARG A 139 34.64 9.09 0.70
N ARG A 140 33.66 9.94 0.36
CA ARG A 140 32.38 10.03 1.09
C ARG A 140 31.61 8.71 1.07
N ARG A 141 31.63 7.99 -0.05
CA ARG A 141 31.03 6.66 -0.18
C ARG A 141 31.75 5.63 0.67
N GLU A 142 33.08 5.65 0.72
CA GLU A 142 33.90 4.77 1.55
C GLU A 142 33.75 5.08 3.05
N GLU A 143 33.63 6.35 3.41
CA GLU A 143 33.29 6.81 4.76
C GLU A 143 31.88 6.36 5.16
N ARG A 144 30.90 6.39 4.24
CA ARG A 144 29.57 5.76 4.43
C ARG A 144 29.62 4.23 4.43
N LYS A 145 30.67 3.60 3.90
CA LYS A 145 30.91 2.14 3.94
C LYS A 145 31.63 1.68 5.21
N LEU A 146 32.18 2.57 6.04
CA LEU A 146 32.58 2.24 7.41
C LEU A 146 31.31 1.95 8.23
N PRO A 147 31.26 0.83 8.96
CA PRO A 147 30.06 0.00 9.01
C PRO A 147 29.00 0.57 9.96
N GLN A 148 28.00 1.26 9.42
CA GLN A 148 26.65 0.77 9.69
C GLN A 148 26.40 -0.29 8.64
N GLN A 149 26.40 -1.54 9.09
CA GLN A 149 26.11 -2.73 8.30
C GLN A 149 25.09 -2.40 7.21
N VAL A 150 25.50 -2.49 5.94
CA VAL A 150 24.58 -3.06 4.95
C VAL A 150 24.39 -4.48 5.47
N GLU A 151 23.45 -4.65 6.40
CA GLU A 151 22.83 -5.95 6.63
C GLU A 151 22.56 -6.48 5.23
N ASP A 152 22.98 -7.72 4.97
CA ASP A 152 22.39 -8.53 3.90
C ASP A 152 20.95 -8.07 3.74
N VAL A 153 20.55 -7.54 2.57
CA VAL A 153 19.14 -7.23 2.31
C VAL A 153 18.43 -8.48 2.80
N PRO A 154 17.67 -8.43 3.92
CA PRO A 154 17.40 -9.66 4.63
C PRO A 154 16.73 -10.55 3.60
N LYS A 155 17.17 -11.82 3.48
CA LYS A 155 16.34 -12.83 2.83
C LYS A 155 15.13 -12.98 3.73
N ILE A 156 14.24 -12.00 3.65
CA ILE A 156 13.01 -11.93 4.39
C ILE A 156 12.26 -13.15 3.86
N SER A 157 12.12 -14.17 4.69
CA SER A 157 11.31 -15.32 4.31
C SER A 157 9.91 -14.82 3.94
N PRO A 158 9.16 -15.50 3.07
CA PRO A 158 7.77 -15.13 2.76
C PRO A 158 6.96 -14.85 4.03
N VAL A 159 7.24 -15.60 5.10
CA VAL A 159 6.69 -15.41 6.45
C VAL A 159 7.09 -14.07 7.06
N GLN A 160 8.39 -13.73 7.10
CA GLN A 160 8.84 -12.44 7.63
C GLN A 160 8.34 -11.25 6.80
N TRP A 161 8.13 -11.43 5.49
CA TRP A 161 7.62 -10.39 4.59
C TRP A 161 6.14 -10.15 4.85
N PHE A 162 5.39 -11.23 5.01
CA PHE A 162 3.99 -11.22 5.42
C PHE A 162 3.80 -10.45 6.74
N PHE A 163 4.65 -10.68 7.74
CA PHE A 163 4.59 -9.95 9.02
C PHE A 163 5.21 -8.54 8.99
N ARG A 164 5.84 -8.11 7.88
CA ARG A 164 6.53 -6.81 7.77
C ARG A 164 5.54 -5.69 7.42
N GLY A 165 4.67 -5.36 8.38
CA GLY A 165 3.80 -4.18 8.31
C GLY A 165 2.59 -4.29 9.23
N SER A 166 1.92 -5.44 9.23
CA SER A 166 0.59 -5.59 9.85
C SER A 166 0.49 -6.83 10.72
N VAL A 167 1.32 -6.90 11.76
CA VAL A 167 1.45 -8.11 12.59
C VAL A 167 0.12 -8.49 13.24
N VAL A 168 -0.67 -7.51 13.70
CA VAL A 168 -1.91 -7.78 14.41
C VAL A 168 -2.96 -8.38 13.47
N ASN A 169 -3.14 -7.81 12.27
CA ASN A 169 -4.04 -8.32 11.25
C ASN A 169 -3.71 -9.76 10.89
N HIS A 170 -2.44 -10.06 10.63
CA HIS A 170 -2.02 -11.43 10.30
C HIS A 170 -2.24 -12.39 11.47
N MET A 171 -2.00 -11.96 12.71
CA MET A 171 -2.33 -12.77 13.89
C MET A 171 -3.83 -13.04 14.00
N ILE A 172 -4.68 -12.04 13.76
CA ILE A 172 -6.14 -12.22 13.74
C ILE A 172 -6.54 -13.23 12.65
N VAL A 173 -5.98 -13.12 11.45
CA VAL A 173 -6.24 -14.08 10.36
C VAL A 173 -5.84 -15.50 10.76
N VAL A 174 -4.63 -15.68 11.33
CA VAL A 174 -4.16 -16.99 11.79
C VAL A 174 -5.07 -17.53 12.90
N VAL A 175 -5.47 -16.71 13.88
CA VAL A 175 -6.38 -17.13 14.95
C VAL A 175 -7.72 -17.59 14.39
N ASN A 176 -8.31 -16.86 13.44
CA ASN A 176 -9.56 -17.27 12.79
C ASN A 176 -9.44 -18.62 12.08
N ILE A 177 -8.34 -18.84 11.36
CA ILE A 177 -8.07 -20.13 10.69
C ILE A 177 -7.94 -21.25 11.73
N LEU A 178 -7.18 -21.03 12.81
CA LEU A 178 -7.00 -22.04 13.87
C LEU A 178 -8.32 -22.35 14.59
N VAL A 179 -9.13 -21.34 14.90
CA VAL A 179 -10.46 -21.53 15.52
C VAL A 179 -11.37 -22.30 14.58
N PHE A 180 -11.36 -22.01 13.28
CA PHE A 180 -12.15 -22.77 12.31
C PHE A 180 -11.74 -24.24 12.25
N PHE A 181 -10.43 -24.55 12.23
CA PHE A 181 -9.96 -25.93 12.33
C PHE A 181 -10.37 -26.59 13.65
N ALA A 182 -10.32 -25.86 14.77
CA ALA A 182 -10.80 -26.38 16.04
C ALA A 182 -12.30 -26.71 15.99
N CYS A 183 -13.12 -25.88 15.35
CA CYS A 183 -14.55 -26.15 15.15
C CYS A 183 -14.79 -27.44 14.35
N ILE A 184 -13.98 -27.69 13.30
CA ILE A 184 -14.06 -28.95 12.53
C ILE A 184 -13.80 -30.16 13.44
N LEU A 185 -12.84 -30.05 14.37
CA LEU A 185 -12.49 -31.15 15.28
C LEU A 185 -13.53 -31.35 16.40
N THR A 186 -14.14 -30.27 16.89
CA THR A 186 -15.08 -30.31 18.02
C THR A 186 -16.55 -30.49 17.60
N GLY A 187 -16.86 -30.33 16.31
CA GLY A 187 -18.24 -30.24 15.84
C GLY A 187 -18.97 -29.02 16.42
N GLU A 188 -20.24 -29.20 16.80
CA GLU A 188 -21.12 -28.13 17.31
C GLU A 188 -20.66 -27.50 18.63
N PHE A 189 -19.80 -28.16 19.41
CA PHE A 189 -19.44 -27.71 20.76
C PHE A 189 -18.93 -26.26 20.82
N LEU A 190 -18.00 -25.87 19.94
CA LEU A 190 -17.48 -24.51 19.93
C LEU A 190 -18.52 -23.48 19.46
N TYR A 191 -19.44 -23.87 18.57
CA TYR A 191 -20.55 -23.02 18.17
C TYR A 191 -21.55 -22.82 19.31
N ASP A 192 -21.93 -23.90 20.00
CA ASP A 192 -22.81 -23.85 21.17
C ASP A 192 -22.25 -22.96 22.28
N GLN A 193 -20.93 -22.98 22.49
CA GLN A 193 -20.27 -22.18 23.53
C GLN A 193 -19.96 -20.75 23.11
N GLY A 194 -19.70 -20.49 21.83
CA GLY A 194 -19.12 -19.22 21.38
C GLY A 194 -19.97 -18.40 20.41
N ALA A 195 -21.02 -18.96 19.80
CA ALA A 195 -21.87 -18.21 18.88
C ALA A 195 -22.65 -17.12 19.61
N ARG A 196 -22.95 -16.03 18.89
CA ARG A 196 -23.76 -14.93 19.41
C ARG A 196 -25.22 -15.38 19.44
N VAL A 197 -25.72 -15.64 20.65
CA VAL A 197 -27.12 -16.00 20.90
C VAL A 197 -27.69 -15.00 21.90
N TYR A 198 -28.71 -14.23 21.49
CA TYR A 198 -29.28 -13.15 22.28
C TYR A 198 -29.66 -13.60 23.70
N GLU A 199 -30.40 -14.71 23.81
CA GLU A 199 -30.86 -15.26 25.09
C GLU A 199 -29.69 -15.60 26.03
N GLN A 200 -28.66 -16.28 25.52
CA GLN A 200 -27.48 -16.65 26.31
C GLN A 200 -26.70 -15.42 26.80
N ILE A 201 -26.63 -14.37 25.98
CA ILE A 201 -25.94 -13.13 26.34
C ILE A 201 -26.73 -12.36 27.40
N VAL A 202 -28.02 -12.11 27.15
CA VAL A 202 -28.83 -11.20 27.97
C VAL A 202 -29.36 -11.90 29.24
N GLN A 203 -29.82 -13.13 29.15
CA GLN A 203 -30.41 -13.84 30.30
C GLN A 203 -29.35 -14.56 31.13
N ASN A 204 -28.37 -15.20 30.49
CA ASN A 204 -27.33 -15.98 31.17
C ASN A 204 -26.02 -15.20 31.39
N GLY A 205 -25.97 -13.93 30.98
CA GLY A 205 -24.81 -13.06 31.20
C GLY A 205 -23.56 -13.45 30.42
N GLN A 206 -23.68 -14.22 29.33
CA GLN A 206 -22.55 -14.76 28.57
C GLN A 206 -21.99 -13.74 27.56
N TRP A 207 -21.64 -12.53 28.04
CA TRP A 207 -21.18 -11.40 27.22
C TRP A 207 -19.92 -11.68 26.40
N TYR A 208 -19.10 -12.65 26.79
CA TYR A 208 -17.94 -13.08 26.03
C TYR A 208 -18.30 -13.53 24.60
N ARG A 209 -19.56 -13.97 24.40
CA ARG A 209 -20.07 -14.42 23.09
C ARG A 209 -20.02 -13.36 22.01
N ILE A 210 -20.08 -12.08 22.38
CA ILE A 210 -19.95 -10.95 21.44
C ILE A 210 -18.55 -10.90 20.81
N ILE A 211 -17.52 -11.34 21.56
CA ILE A 211 -16.15 -11.36 21.05
C ILE A 211 -15.88 -12.71 20.38
N THR A 212 -16.32 -13.83 20.97
CA THR A 212 -16.01 -15.15 20.41
C THR A 212 -16.75 -15.42 19.09
N SER A 213 -17.97 -14.89 18.92
CA SER A 213 -18.73 -14.97 17.66
C SER A 213 -17.93 -14.46 16.47
N MET A 214 -17.10 -13.42 16.67
CA MET A 214 -16.26 -12.80 15.65
C MET A 214 -15.17 -13.74 15.11
N PHE A 215 -14.88 -14.85 15.80
CA PHE A 215 -13.84 -15.81 15.39
C PHE A 215 -14.41 -17.15 14.89
N LEU A 216 -15.71 -17.37 15.05
CA LEU A 216 -16.40 -18.55 14.55
C LEU A 216 -16.87 -18.32 13.12
N HIS A 217 -16.83 -19.34 12.27
CA HIS A 217 -17.24 -19.25 10.86
C HIS A 217 -18.07 -20.46 10.49
N ALA A 218 -19.23 -20.25 9.85
CA ALA A 218 -20.16 -21.32 9.52
C ALA A 218 -19.60 -22.32 8.48
N ASP A 219 -18.79 -21.84 7.53
CA ASP A 219 -18.23 -22.65 6.45
C ASP A 219 -16.92 -22.07 5.91
N SER A 220 -16.24 -22.86 5.07
CA SER A 220 -14.93 -22.49 4.52
C SER A 220 -14.97 -21.29 3.58
N SER A 221 -16.08 -21.11 2.85
CA SER A 221 -16.24 -19.97 1.92
C SER A 221 -16.45 -18.67 2.70
N HIS A 222 -17.24 -18.75 3.78
CA HIS A 222 -17.42 -17.64 4.71
C HIS A 222 -16.09 -17.23 5.37
N LEU A 223 -15.30 -18.20 5.87
CA LEU A 223 -13.95 -17.93 6.38
C LEU A 223 -13.06 -17.30 5.31
N PHE A 224 -12.98 -17.91 4.12
CA PHE A 224 -12.11 -17.45 3.05
C PHE A 224 -12.40 -15.99 2.67
N SER A 225 -13.68 -15.64 2.50
CA SER A 225 -14.10 -14.28 2.16
C SER A 225 -13.67 -13.26 3.22
N ASN A 226 -13.92 -13.54 4.51
CA ASN A 226 -13.51 -12.66 5.60
C ASN A 226 -11.99 -12.49 5.67
N MET A 227 -11.24 -13.59 5.53
CA MET A 227 -9.78 -13.55 5.62
C MET A 227 -9.17 -12.81 4.43
N LEU A 228 -9.73 -12.98 3.22
CA LEU A 228 -9.31 -12.23 2.03
C LEU A 228 -9.44 -10.72 2.26
N TRP A 229 -10.59 -10.27 2.76
CA TRP A 229 -10.81 -8.85 3.04
C TRP A 229 -9.95 -8.31 4.19
N LEU A 230 -9.71 -9.10 5.23
CA LEU A 230 -8.78 -8.72 6.30
C LEU A 230 -7.34 -8.60 5.79
N VAL A 231 -6.86 -9.55 4.99
CA VAL A 231 -5.50 -9.46 4.42
C VAL A 231 -5.35 -8.23 3.53
N ILE A 232 -6.35 -7.91 2.69
CA ILE A 232 -6.28 -6.76 1.77
C ILE A 232 -6.47 -5.43 2.52
N LEU A 233 -7.57 -5.26 3.24
CA LEU A 233 -7.95 -3.98 3.83
C LEU A 233 -7.39 -3.79 5.23
N GLY A 234 -7.32 -4.86 6.02
CA GLY A 234 -6.76 -4.83 7.36
C GLY A 234 -5.27 -4.45 7.35
N ASP A 235 -4.52 -4.91 6.35
CA ASP A 235 -3.10 -4.53 6.18
C ASP A 235 -2.95 -3.02 5.94
N ILE A 236 -3.79 -2.44 5.08
CA ILE A 236 -3.79 -0.99 4.81
C ILE A 236 -4.11 -0.22 6.10
N VAL A 237 -5.19 -0.60 6.79
CA VAL A 237 -5.64 0.11 7.99
C VAL A 237 -4.64 -0.02 9.14
N GLU A 238 -4.01 -1.18 9.35
CA GLU A 238 -2.98 -1.36 10.38
C GLU A 238 -1.74 -0.52 10.10
N ARG A 239 -1.24 -0.50 8.86
CA ARG A 239 -0.08 0.33 8.49
C ARG A 239 -0.36 1.81 8.70
N MET A 240 -1.58 2.27 8.43
CA MET A 240 -1.94 3.68 8.54
C MET A 240 -2.27 4.12 9.97
N SER A 241 -2.92 3.26 10.76
CA SER A 241 -3.37 3.61 12.11
C SER A 241 -2.38 3.18 13.21
N GLY A 242 -1.57 2.16 12.94
CA GLY A 242 -0.71 1.49 13.90
C GLY A 242 -1.39 0.32 14.61
N ARG A 243 -0.58 -0.66 15.02
CA ARG A 243 -0.95 -1.96 15.59
C ARG A 243 -2.08 -1.91 16.64
N TRP A 244 -1.91 -1.09 17.68
CA TRP A 244 -2.86 -1.02 18.79
C TRP A 244 -4.18 -0.38 18.40
N LYS A 245 -4.15 0.63 17.52
CA LYS A 245 -5.37 1.29 17.05
C LYS A 245 -6.15 0.37 16.12
N TYR A 246 -5.44 -0.37 15.26
CA TYR A 246 -6.05 -1.40 14.42
C TYR A 246 -6.76 -2.47 15.25
N LEU A 247 -6.13 -2.96 16.32
CA LEU A 247 -6.77 -3.93 17.22
C LEU A 247 -8.08 -3.38 17.82
N ILE A 248 -8.05 -2.12 18.29
CA ILE A 248 -9.25 -1.44 18.82
C ILE A 248 -10.30 -1.26 17.73
N LEU A 249 -9.91 -0.91 16.50
CA LEU A 249 -10.82 -0.76 15.37
C LEU A 249 -11.50 -2.08 15.03
N TYR A 250 -10.74 -3.19 14.93
CA TYR A 250 -11.28 -4.50 14.62
C TYR A 250 -12.26 -4.99 15.70
N LEU A 251 -11.81 -5.02 16.97
CA LEU A 251 -12.65 -5.51 18.07
C LEU A 251 -13.83 -4.57 18.35
N GLY A 252 -13.57 -3.27 18.42
CA GLY A 252 -14.58 -2.27 18.70
C GLY A 252 -15.68 -2.22 17.63
N ALA A 253 -15.31 -2.29 16.35
CA ALA A 253 -16.30 -2.32 15.29
C ALA A 253 -17.09 -3.62 15.26
N GLY A 254 -16.46 -4.78 15.50
CA GLY A 254 -17.18 -6.05 15.66
C GLY A 254 -18.22 -6.00 16.77
N ILE A 255 -17.84 -5.45 17.94
CA ILE A 255 -18.77 -5.23 19.06
C ILE A 255 -19.92 -4.30 18.65
N CYS A 256 -19.64 -3.18 17.95
CA CYS A 256 -20.71 -2.31 17.45
C CYS A 256 -21.67 -3.03 16.50
N GLY A 257 -21.15 -3.91 15.64
CA GLY A 257 -21.95 -4.76 14.76
C GLY A 257 -22.87 -5.69 15.56
N ASP A 258 -22.31 -6.47 16.48
CA ASP A 258 -23.06 -7.41 17.30
C ASP A 258 -24.12 -6.71 18.16
N LEU A 259 -23.81 -5.54 18.73
CA LEU A 259 -24.77 -4.75 19.51
C LEU A 259 -25.92 -4.23 18.64
N LEU A 260 -25.66 -3.75 17.42
CA LEU A 260 -26.72 -3.30 16.52
C LEU A 260 -27.60 -4.47 16.06
N SER A 261 -26.98 -5.60 15.72
CA SER A 261 -27.70 -6.83 15.36
C SER A 261 -28.61 -7.27 16.51
N MET A 262 -28.09 -7.39 17.73
CA MET A 262 -28.88 -7.77 18.92
C MET A 262 -30.04 -6.80 19.20
N TYR A 263 -29.82 -5.49 19.03
CA TYR A 263 -30.88 -4.49 19.20
C TYR A 263 -32.02 -4.69 18.19
N LEU A 264 -31.70 -4.98 16.93
CA LEU A 264 -32.70 -5.21 15.89
C LEU A 264 -33.39 -6.57 16.05
N GLU A 265 -32.67 -7.63 16.42
CA GLU A 265 -33.28 -8.93 16.76
C GLU A 265 -34.32 -8.80 17.86
N TYR A 266 -33.99 -8.08 18.93
CA TYR A 266 -34.91 -7.80 20.02
C TYR A 266 -36.12 -6.98 19.54
N SER A 267 -35.88 -5.93 18.75
CA SER A 267 -36.94 -5.07 18.23
C SER A 267 -37.93 -5.82 17.34
N HIS A 268 -37.43 -6.76 16.53
CA HIS A 268 -38.22 -7.55 15.57
C HIS A 268 -38.69 -8.90 16.10
N HIS A 269 -38.34 -9.26 17.35
CA HIS A 269 -38.65 -10.57 17.94
C HIS A 269 -38.17 -11.76 17.08
N SER A 270 -37.03 -11.58 16.41
CA SER A 270 -36.44 -12.55 15.48
C SER A 270 -35.04 -12.89 15.95
N PHE A 271 -34.94 -13.86 16.87
CA PHE A 271 -33.68 -14.26 17.46
C PHE A 271 -33.00 -15.32 16.59
N ALA A 272 -31.82 -14.99 16.08
CA ALA A 272 -30.98 -15.92 15.33
C ALA A 272 -29.63 -16.09 16.05
N SER A 273 -28.97 -17.22 15.79
CA SER A 273 -27.57 -17.40 16.14
C SER A 273 -26.71 -16.77 15.05
N SER A 274 -25.67 -16.03 15.44
CA SER A 274 -24.74 -15.39 14.51
C SER A 274 -23.29 -15.73 14.83
N VAL A 275 -22.52 -15.97 13.76
CA VAL A 275 -21.08 -16.24 13.80
C VAL A 275 -20.43 -15.55 12.60
N GLY A 276 -19.21 -15.05 12.77
CA GLY A 276 -18.42 -14.51 11.68
C GLY A 276 -17.69 -13.22 12.03
N ALA A 277 -16.50 -13.07 11.46
CA ALA A 277 -15.73 -11.83 11.56
C ALA A 277 -16.34 -10.66 10.78
N SER A 278 -17.37 -10.89 9.97
CA SER A 278 -17.82 -9.95 8.94
C SER A 278 -18.25 -8.59 9.49
N GLY A 279 -18.85 -8.51 10.68
CA GLY A 279 -19.13 -7.22 11.33
C GLY A 279 -17.86 -6.39 11.55
N ALA A 280 -16.79 -7.02 12.04
CA ALA A 280 -15.50 -6.35 12.19
C ALA A 280 -14.83 -6.04 10.84
N VAL A 281 -14.97 -6.89 9.83
CA VAL A 281 -14.47 -6.64 8.47
C VAL A 281 -15.12 -5.38 7.87
N PHE A 282 -16.44 -5.26 7.94
CA PHE A 282 -17.16 -4.04 7.56
C PHE A 282 -16.71 -2.84 8.40
N GLY A 283 -16.40 -3.07 9.68
CA GLY A 283 -15.75 -2.09 10.53
C GLY A 283 -14.41 -1.58 10.01
N ILE A 284 -13.56 -2.46 9.50
CA ILE A 284 -12.31 -2.08 8.84
C ILE A 284 -12.58 -1.30 7.55
N GLU A 285 -13.60 -1.66 6.77
CA GLU A 285 -14.04 -0.84 5.61
C GLU A 285 -14.51 0.56 6.02
N GLY A 286 -15.29 0.67 7.09
CA GLY A 286 -15.73 1.96 7.64
C GLY A 286 -14.56 2.80 8.16
N ALA A 287 -13.63 2.17 8.87
CA ALA A 287 -12.40 2.83 9.31
C ALA A 287 -11.56 3.34 8.13
N LEU A 288 -11.43 2.50 7.09
CA LEU A 288 -10.73 2.86 5.85
C LEU A 288 -11.41 4.00 5.12
N LEU A 289 -12.75 4.06 5.09
CA LEU A 289 -13.48 5.18 4.50
C LEU A 289 -13.10 6.51 5.17
N TRP A 290 -13.07 6.55 6.51
CA TRP A 290 -12.64 7.76 7.22
C TRP A 290 -11.18 8.12 6.91
N ILE A 291 -10.30 7.12 6.91
CA ILE A 291 -8.89 7.32 6.57
C ILE A 291 -8.75 7.89 5.15
N LEU A 292 -9.49 7.37 4.17
CA LEU A 292 -9.51 7.89 2.80
C LEU A 292 -9.96 9.35 2.77
N ILE A 293 -11.06 9.70 3.45
CA ILE A 293 -11.54 11.09 3.55
C ILE A 293 -10.45 12.02 4.11
N ARG A 294 -9.73 11.58 5.13
CA ARG A 294 -8.60 12.34 5.73
C ARG A 294 -7.37 12.44 4.83
N ASN A 295 -7.26 11.59 3.81
CA ASN A 295 -6.16 11.55 2.84
C ASN A 295 -6.66 11.92 1.42
N HIS A 296 -7.55 12.90 1.30
CA HIS A 296 -8.05 13.43 0.02
C HIS A 296 -8.73 12.41 -0.89
N GLY A 297 -9.36 11.38 -0.30
CA GLY A 297 -10.19 10.40 -0.99
C GLY A 297 -9.46 9.20 -1.59
N ARG A 298 -8.13 9.09 -1.42
CA ARG A 298 -7.32 7.98 -1.96
C ARG A 298 -6.19 7.58 -1.03
N VAL A 299 -5.97 6.28 -0.93
CA VAL A 299 -4.80 5.65 -0.29
C VAL A 299 -4.42 4.48 -1.17
N GLN A 300 -3.16 4.42 -1.62
CA GLN A 300 -2.71 3.39 -2.58
C GLN A 300 -3.58 3.37 -3.85
N SER A 301 -4.10 2.20 -4.24
CA SER A 301 -5.04 2.01 -5.35
C SER A 301 -6.52 2.06 -4.91
N ILE A 302 -6.78 2.25 -3.62
CA ILE A 302 -8.11 2.26 -3.01
C ILE A 302 -8.64 3.69 -2.95
N THR A 303 -9.90 3.88 -3.36
CA THR A 303 -10.58 5.18 -3.40
C THR A 303 -11.92 5.10 -2.68
N VAL A 304 -12.45 6.25 -2.25
CA VAL A 304 -13.77 6.33 -1.61
C VAL A 304 -14.87 5.66 -2.43
N PRO A 305 -15.00 5.90 -3.76
CA PRO A 305 -16.03 5.23 -4.56
C PRO A 305 -15.91 3.71 -4.57
N LYS A 306 -14.68 3.16 -4.56
CA LYS A 306 -14.48 1.70 -4.53
C LYS A 306 -14.96 1.09 -3.22
N ILE A 307 -14.67 1.73 -2.08
CA ILE A 307 -15.15 1.26 -0.77
C ILE A 307 -16.67 1.37 -0.68
N LEU A 308 -17.25 2.50 -1.08
CA LEU A 308 -18.71 2.66 -1.07
C LEU A 308 -19.41 1.64 -1.98
N PHE A 309 -18.83 1.36 -3.15
CA PHE A 309 -19.33 0.33 -4.05
C PHE A 309 -19.22 -1.08 -3.44
N SER A 310 -18.08 -1.41 -2.82
CA SER A 310 -17.88 -2.70 -2.11
C SER A 310 -18.94 -2.92 -1.03
N VAL A 311 -19.14 -1.92 -0.17
CA VAL A 311 -20.11 -1.96 0.93
C VAL A 311 -21.53 -2.08 0.39
N ALA A 312 -21.90 -1.27 -0.61
CA ALA A 312 -23.23 -1.31 -1.19
C ALA A 312 -23.53 -2.66 -1.85
N LEU A 313 -22.57 -3.21 -2.60
CA LEU A 313 -22.70 -4.50 -3.25
C LEU A 313 -22.82 -5.64 -2.23
N SER A 314 -22.02 -5.60 -1.17
CA SER A 314 -22.03 -6.62 -0.11
C SER A 314 -23.33 -6.60 0.69
N LEU A 315 -23.85 -5.41 1.03
CA LEU A 315 -25.17 -5.27 1.68
C LEU A 315 -26.31 -5.70 0.75
N TYR A 316 -26.21 -5.43 -0.56
CA TYR A 316 -27.19 -5.90 -1.54
C TYR A 316 -27.23 -7.43 -1.62
N TYR A 317 -26.07 -8.08 -1.70
CA TYR A 317 -26.00 -9.55 -1.67
C TYR A 317 -26.45 -10.12 -0.32
N GLY A 318 -26.15 -9.43 0.79
CA GLY A 318 -26.65 -9.79 2.11
C GLY A 318 -28.17 -9.70 2.22
N TYR A 319 -28.78 -8.72 1.56
CA TYR A 319 -30.24 -8.59 1.47
C TYR A 319 -30.87 -9.64 0.55
N ALA A 320 -30.19 -10.00 -0.54
CA ALA A 320 -30.68 -10.98 -1.50
C ALA A 320 -30.45 -12.45 -1.06
N GLY A 321 -29.53 -12.69 -0.13
CA GLY A 321 -29.22 -13.99 0.44
C GLY A 321 -30.01 -14.31 1.70
N THR A 322 -30.05 -15.60 2.06
CA THR A 322 -30.49 -16.06 3.38
C THR A 322 -29.25 -16.31 4.26
N ASN A 323 -29.36 -16.06 5.57
CA ASN A 323 -28.28 -16.24 6.56
C ASN A 323 -27.13 -15.21 6.54
N ILE A 324 -27.38 -13.97 6.12
CA ILE A 324 -26.41 -12.87 6.23
C ILE A 324 -26.93 -11.80 7.19
N ASP A 325 -26.13 -11.46 8.20
CA ASP A 325 -26.46 -10.47 9.21
C ASP A 325 -26.09 -9.05 8.75
N ASN A 326 -26.96 -8.45 7.93
CA ASN A 326 -26.78 -7.08 7.44
C ASN A 326 -26.78 -6.03 8.57
N ALA A 327 -27.44 -6.32 9.70
CA ALA A 327 -27.43 -5.44 10.85
C ALA A 327 -26.04 -5.37 11.48
N ALA A 328 -25.38 -6.53 11.62
CA ALA A 328 -24.00 -6.59 12.07
C ALA A 328 -23.04 -5.89 11.10
N HIS A 329 -23.25 -6.03 9.79
CA HIS A 329 -22.44 -5.33 8.78
C HIS A 329 -22.59 -3.82 8.86
N LEU A 330 -23.83 -3.32 8.92
CA LEU A 330 -24.09 -1.88 9.03
C LEU A 330 -23.56 -1.29 10.34
N GLY A 331 -23.78 -1.99 11.46
CA GLY A 331 -23.33 -1.56 12.78
C GLY A 331 -21.81 -1.57 12.89
N GLY A 332 -21.18 -2.59 12.30
CA GLY A 332 -19.73 -2.68 12.16
C GLY A 332 -19.17 -1.52 11.37
N PHE A 333 -19.68 -1.28 10.16
CA PHE A 333 -19.26 -0.19 9.29
C PHE A 333 -19.35 1.19 9.97
N ILE A 334 -20.51 1.50 10.55
CA ILE A 334 -20.72 2.76 11.28
C ILE A 334 -19.77 2.86 12.48
N GLY A 335 -19.67 1.80 13.28
CA GLY A 335 -18.81 1.74 14.47
C GLY A 335 -17.35 1.96 14.12
N GLY A 336 -16.84 1.27 13.10
CA GLY A 336 -15.47 1.40 12.61
C GLY A 336 -15.17 2.80 12.05
N PHE A 337 -16.11 3.38 11.31
CA PHE A 337 -16.00 4.77 10.82
C PHE A 337 -15.89 5.76 11.98
N LEU A 338 -16.77 5.67 12.97
CA LEU A 338 -16.78 6.56 14.14
C LEU A 338 -15.54 6.37 15.02
N LEU A 339 -15.10 5.13 15.26
CA LEU A 339 -13.87 4.86 15.99
C LEU A 339 -12.64 5.41 15.26
N ALA A 340 -12.60 5.32 13.93
CA ALA A 340 -11.51 5.87 13.14
C ALA A 340 -11.47 7.41 13.21
N ILE A 341 -12.61 8.10 13.33
CA ILE A 341 -12.64 9.56 13.59
C ILE A 341 -11.85 9.90 14.86
N LEU A 342 -11.99 9.10 15.90
CA LEU A 342 -11.36 9.33 17.20
C LEU A 342 -9.88 8.94 17.20
N LEU A 343 -9.55 7.82 16.56
CA LEU A 343 -8.24 7.16 16.69
C LEU A 343 -7.24 7.57 15.60
N TYR A 344 -7.72 7.89 14.40
CA TYR A 344 -6.88 8.23 13.26
C TYR A 344 -6.62 9.74 13.18
N ARG A 345 -5.34 10.10 13.20
CA ARG A 345 -4.87 11.46 12.92
C ARG A 345 -3.84 11.36 11.80
N ARG A 346 -4.05 12.13 10.73
CA ARG A 346 -3.04 12.29 9.66
C ARG A 346 -1.80 12.93 10.27
N LYS A 347 -0.62 12.33 10.10
CA LYS A 347 0.65 12.99 10.39
C LYS A 347 0.74 14.20 9.46
N LYS A 348 0.95 15.40 10.03
CA LYS A 348 1.31 16.55 9.21
C LYS A 348 2.63 16.23 8.53
N ASP A 349 2.71 16.49 7.24
CA ASP A 349 3.97 16.49 6.52
C ASP A 349 4.86 17.52 7.24
N GLU A 350 5.98 17.09 7.83
CA GLU A 350 7.00 17.99 8.42
C GLU A 350 7.75 18.71 7.28
N GLU A 351 7.02 19.48 6.48
CA GLU A 351 7.57 20.43 5.53
C GLU A 351 7.32 21.84 6.07
N GLY A 352 8.30 22.33 6.83
CA GLY A 352 8.35 23.70 7.35
C GLY A 352 8.86 23.73 8.79
N ILE A 353 9.91 24.51 9.04
CA ILE A 353 10.76 24.61 10.25
C ILE A 353 11.93 23.62 10.13
N VAL A 354 13.19 23.96 9.82
CA VAL A 354 14.15 25.01 10.26
C VAL A 354 15.25 25.05 9.14
N HIS A 355 15.87 26.15 8.66
CA HIS A 355 16.58 27.22 9.35
C HIS A 355 16.69 28.48 8.47
N GLU A 356 16.10 29.59 8.93
CA GLU A 356 16.76 30.89 8.87
C GLU A 356 17.45 31.08 10.22
N ASN A 357 18.78 31.20 10.20
CA ASN A 357 19.60 32.02 11.08
C ASN A 357 21.01 32.07 10.51
#